data_AF-A0A8T4P7C7-F1
#
_entry.id   AF-A0A8T4P7C7-F1
#
_cell.length_a   1.000
_cell.length_b   1.000
_cell.length_c   1.000
_cell.angle_alpha   90.00
_cell.angle_beta   90.00
_cell.angle_gamma   90.00
#
_symmetry.space_group_name_H-M   'P 1'
#
loop_
_entity.id
_entity.type
_entity.pdbx_description
1 polymer ?
#
loop_
_entity_poly.entity_id
_entity_poly.type
_entity_poly.pdbx_seq_one_letter_code
_entity_poly.pdbx_strand_id
1 'polypeptide(L)' 'MKYTKKLMKSSGGLVVRVPSDIVKVLNLTEEDYVEIDLSKIDLKVLKKK' A
#
# COMPACT_ATOMS: atom_id res chain seq x y z
N MET A 1 -12.45 -12.62 -1.62
CA MET A 1 -11.94 -11.83 -2.77
C MET A 1 -10.43 -11.70 -2.63
N LYS A 2 -9.63 -11.98 -3.67
CA LYS A 2 -8.16 -12.01 -3.59
C LYS A 2 -7.59 -10.71 -4.14
N TYR A 3 -7.06 -9.84 -3.28
CA TYR A 3 -6.42 -8.60 -3.72
C TYR A 3 -4.99 -8.89 -4.19
N THR A 4 -4.68 -8.55 -5.43
CA THR A 4 -3.30 -8.54 -5.93
C THR A 4 -2.63 -7.23 -5.56
N LYS A 5 -1.55 -7.29 -4.77
CA LYS A 5 -0.72 -6.12 -4.44
C LYS A 5 -0.05 -5.62 -5.72
N LYS A 6 -0.35 -4.39 -6.14
CA LYS A 6 0.33 -3.71 -7.26
C LYS A 6 1.22 -2.61 -6.70
N LEU A 7 2.52 -2.85 -6.66
CA LEU A 7 3.51 -1.82 -6.31
C LEU A 7 3.85 -1.00 -7.55
N MET A 8 3.87 0.33 -7.42
CA MET A 8 4.34 1.22 -8.46
C MET A 8 5.45 2.10 -7.91
N LYS A 9 6.57 2.19 -8.63
CA LYS A 9 7.60 3.21 -8.38
C LYS A 9 7.13 4.53 -8.98
N SER A 10 7.00 5.56 -8.16
CA SER A 10 6.88 6.94 -8.64
C SER A 10 8.23 7.64 -8.44
N SER A 11 8.44 8.75 -9.14
CA SER A 11 9.65 9.56 -9.05
C SER A 11 9.89 10.17 -7.65
N GLY A 12 8.90 10.16 -6.76
CA GLY A 12 8.97 10.71 -5.40
C GLY A 12 9.00 9.69 -4.26
N GLY A 13 8.89 8.38 -4.54
CA GLY A 13 8.91 7.35 -3.48
C GLY A 13 8.18 6.06 -3.82
N LEU A 14 7.94 5.23 -2.79
CA LEU A 14 7.15 4.00 -2.90
C LEU A 14 5.67 4.34 -2.69
N VAL A 15 4.84 4.10 -3.69
CA VAL A 15 3.39 4.31 -3.60
C VAL A 15 2.69 2.95 -3.55
N VAL A 16 1.87 2.76 -2.52
CA VAL A 16 1.00 1.58 -2.38
C VAL A 16 -0.42 2.01 -2.72
N ARG A 17 -1.03 1.36 -3.72
CA ARG A 17 -2.43 1.60 -4.05
C ARG A 17 -3.34 0.78 -3.15
N VAL A 18 -4.29 1.44 -2.52
CA VAL A 18 -5.35 0.80 -1.74
C VAL A 18 -6.56 0.55 -2.67
N PRO A 19 -7.11 -0.68 -2.68
CA PRO A 19 -8.36 -0.99 -3.37
C PRO A 19 -9.53 -0.07 -2.98
N SER A 20 -10.39 0.29 -3.94
CA SER A 20 -11.46 1.30 -3.74
C SER A 20 -12.57 0.84 -2.80
N ASP A 21 -12.79 -0.46 -2.67
CA ASP A 21 -13.71 -1.06 -1.72
C ASP A 21 -13.21 -0.94 -0.28
N ILE A 22 -11.90 -1.11 -0.04
CA ILE A 22 -11.30 -0.85 1.28
C ILE A 22 -11.44 0.63 1.65
N VAL A 23 -11.17 1.54 0.71
CA VAL A 23 -11.36 2.99 0.90
C VAL A 23 -12.80 3.30 1.30
N LYS A 24 -13.79 2.69 0.63
CA LYS A 24 -15.21 2.88 0.95
C LYS A 24 -15.61 2.31 2.31
N VAL A 25 -15.17 1.09 2.64
CA VAL A 25 -15.51 0.42 3.90
C VAL A 25 -14.93 1.17 5.10
N LEU A 26 -13.71 1.69 4.96
CA LEU A 26 -13.03 2.46 6.00
C LEU A 26 -13.34 3.96 5.96
N ASN A 27 -14.15 4.40 4.99
CA ASN A 27 -14.50 5.80 4.74
C ASN A 27 -13.28 6.73 4.68
N LEU A 28 -12.23 6.28 3.99
CA LEU A 28 -10.99 7.05 3.83
C LEU A 28 -11.16 8.13 2.76
N THR A 29 -10.57 9.28 3.04
CA THR A 29 -10.49 10.45 2.16
C THR A 29 -9.03 10.74 1.80
N GLU A 30 -8.80 11.68 0.89
CA GLU A 30 -7.44 12.08 0.48
C GLU A 30 -6.68 12.83 1.60
N GLU A 31 -7.38 13.28 2.62
CA GLU A 31 -6.81 13.99 3.78
C GLU A 31 -6.44 13.04 4.93
N ASP A 32 -6.90 11.80 4.87
CA ASP A 32 -6.66 10.82 5.94
C ASP A 32 -5.26 10.23 5.85
N TYR A 33 -4.62 10.14 7.02
CA TYR A 33 -3.34 9.45 7.18
C TYR A 33 -3.57 8.00 7.56
N VAL A 34 -2.81 7.09 6.94
CA VAL A 34 -2.82 5.66 7.26
C VAL A 34 -1.46 5.23 7.78
N GLU A 35 -1.46 4.47 8.87
CA GLU A 35 -0.25 3.88 9.41
C GLU A 35 0.04 2.54 8.71
N ILE A 36 1.29 2.33 8.30
CA ILE A 36 1.73 1.09 7.66
C ILE A 36 2.68 0.36 8.63
N ASP A 37 2.19 -0.71 9.23
CA ASP A 37 3.02 -1.62 10.04
C ASP A 37 3.93 -2.46 9.13
N LEU A 38 5.22 -2.18 9.18
CA LEU A 38 6.26 -2.85 8.40
C LEU A 38 6.68 -4.21 8.99
N SER A 39 6.29 -4.55 10.23
CA SER A 39 6.68 -5.81 10.89
C SER A 39 6.20 -7.05 10.13
N LYS A 40 5.12 -6.90 9.35
CA LYS A 40 4.51 -7.98 8.55
C LYS A 40 4.97 -7.99 7.09
N ILE A 41 5.92 -7.13 6.72
CA ILE A 41 6.44 -7.05 5.36
C ILE A 41 7.82 -7.72 5.31
N ASP A 42 7.96 -8.77 4.50
CA ASP A 42 9.28 -9.34 4.22
C ASP A 42 10.08 -8.41 3.29
N LEU A 43 10.87 -7.52 3.90
CA LEU A 43 11.73 -6.57 3.19
C LEU A 43 12.84 -7.26 2.36
N LYS A 44 13.12 -8.56 2.57
CA LYS A 44 14.10 -9.29 1.76
C LYS A 44 13.66 -9.42 0.30
N VAL A 45 12.35 -9.38 0.03
CA VAL A 45 11.79 -9.36 -1.34
C VAL A 45 12.13 -8.07 -2.08
N LEU A 46 12.35 -6.97 -1.36
CA LEU A 46 12.69 -5.65 -1.94
C LEU A 46 14.19 -5.47 -2.19
N LYS A 47 15.06 -6.25 -1.53
CA LYS A 47 16.53 -6.17 -1.67
C LYS A 47 17.11 -7.00 -2.82
N LYS A 48 16.29 -7.77 -3.55
CA LYS A 48 16.74 -8.41 -4.80
C LYS A 48 16.77 -7.37 -5.92
N LYS A 49 17.87 -6.62 -5.99
CA LYS A 49 18.33 -5.95 -7.19
C LYS A 49 19.83 -6.14 -7.32
#